data_AF-A0A1M6EUB1-F1
#
_entry.id   AF-A0A1M6EUB1-F1
#
_cell.length_a   1.000
_cell.length_b   1.000
_cell.length_c   1.000
_cell.angle_alpha   90.00
_cell.angle_beta   90.00
_cell.angle_gamma   90.00
#
_symmetry.space_group_name_H-M   'P 1'
#
loop_
_entity.id
_entity.type
_entity.pdbx_description
1 polymer ?
#
loop_
_entity_poly.entity_id
_entity_poly.type
_entity_poly.pdbx_seq_one_letter_code
_entity_poly.pdbx_strand_id
1 'polypeptide(L)'
;MKKVIGIISIVLFAIITFQSCAAGVANALENSNSVSGTAGFMLALCMLIGGIIALVSKLNKGITITSLVFYALGGVVGIANIGKFADLKIWSILSFIFAALLLLDLIKNKAKYNNKEVKAK
;
A
#
# COMPACT_ATOMS: atom_id res chain seq x y z
N MET A 1 -5.17 -11.02 10.78
CA MET A 1 -5.49 -9.95 9.79
C MET A 1 -4.23 -9.41 9.11
N LYS A 2 -3.25 -8.87 9.84
CA LYS A 2 -2.03 -8.28 9.27
C LYS A 2 -1.25 -9.17 8.29
N LYS A 3 -1.10 -10.46 8.61
CA LYS A 3 -0.42 -11.43 7.73
C LYS A 3 -1.15 -11.62 6.38
N VAL A 4 -2.47 -11.68 6.41
CA VAL A 4 -3.30 -11.83 5.22
C VAL A 4 -3.23 -10.57 4.36
N ILE A 5 -3.32 -9.39 4.97
CA ILE A 5 -3.15 -8.09 4.29
C ILE A 5 -1.77 -8.00 3.61
N GLY A 6 -0.71 -8.43 4.31
CA GLY A 6 0.65 -8.43 3.76
C GLY A 6 0.83 -9.38 2.56
N ILE A 7 0.30 -10.61 2.63
CA ILE A 7 0.36 -11.57 1.51
C ILE A 7 -0.44 -11.05 0.31
N ILE A 8 -1.65 -10.53 0.55
CA ILE A 8 -2.48 -9.94 -0.51
C ILE A 8 -1.75 -8.79 -1.19
N SER A 9 -1.14 -7.87 -0.43
CA SER A 9 -0.38 -6.75 -1.01
C SER A 9 0.81 -7.18 -1.88
N ILE A 10 1.48 -8.28 -1.56
CA ILE A 10 2.56 -8.82 -2.42
C ILE A 10 2.00 -9.33 -3.75
N VAL A 11 0.87 -10.04 -3.72
CA VAL A 11 0.21 -10.51 -4.96
C VAL A 11 -0.31 -9.34 -5.79
N LEU A 12 -0.91 -8.35 -5.15
CA LEU A 12 -1.42 -7.14 -5.79
C LEU A 12 -0.29 -6.33 -6.43
N PHE A 13 0.86 -6.22 -5.78
CA PHE A 13 2.04 -5.58 -6.37
C PHE A 13 2.38 -6.17 -7.74
N ALA A 14 2.45 -7.50 -7.85
CA ALA A 14 2.77 -8.15 -9.12
C ALA A 14 1.77 -7.79 -10.23
N ILE A 15 0.47 -7.72 -9.90
CA ILE A 15 -0.59 -7.35 -10.85
C ILE A 15 -0.49 -5.88 -11.24
N ILE A 16 -0.34 -4.97 -10.27
CA ILE A 16 -0.26 -3.53 -10.50
C ILE A 16 0.98 -3.21 -11.33
N THR A 17 2.14 -3.78 -11.02
CA THR A 17 3.38 -3.56 -11.77
C THR A 17 3.23 -3.99 -13.22
N PHE A 18 2.60 -5.13 -13.48
CA PHE A 18 2.38 -5.61 -14.85
C PHE A 18 1.44 -4.66 -15.63
N GLN A 19 0.35 -4.21 -15.01
CA GLN A 19 -0.54 -3.20 -15.60
C GLN A 19 0.15 -1.86 -15.82
N SER A 20 0.98 -1.42 -14.87
CA SER A 20 1.75 -0.19 -14.97
C SER A 20 2.81 -0.24 -16.06
N CYS A 21 3.44 -1.40 -16.30
CA CYS A 21 4.32 -1.59 -17.43
C CYS A 21 3.55 -1.51 -18.76
N ALA A 22 2.38 -2.13 -18.86
CA ALA A 22 1.52 -2.02 -20.04
C ALA A 22 1.07 -0.56 -20.28
N ALA A 23 0.67 0.15 -19.23
CA ALA A 23 0.33 1.58 -19.31
C ALA A 23 1.55 2.44 -19.66
N GLY A 24 2.75 2.11 -19.16
CA GLY A 24 4.00 2.79 -19.49
C GLY A 24 4.38 2.63 -20.97
N VAL A 25 4.28 1.41 -21.50
CA VAL A 25 4.50 1.13 -22.93
C VAL A 25 3.44 1.82 -23.79
N ALA A 26 2.17 1.80 -23.39
CA ALA A 26 1.10 2.51 -24.08
C ALA A 26 1.35 4.03 -24.13
N ASN A 27 1.80 4.63 -23.02
CA ASN A 27 2.12 6.06 -22.98
C ASN A 27 3.30 6.41 -23.91
N ALA A 28 4.33 5.56 -23.95
CA ALA A 28 5.49 5.72 -24.82
C ALA A 28 5.11 5.60 -26.31
N LEU A 29 4.20 4.68 -26.65
CA LEU A 29 3.70 4.51 -28.01
C LEU A 29 2.81 5.68 -28.47
N GLU A 30 1.97 6.22 -27.57
CA GLU A 30 1.14 7.39 -27.85
C GLU A 30 1.93 8.73 -27.88
N ASN A 31 3.25 8.73 -27.63
CA ASN A 31 4.05 9.96 -27.42
C ASN A 31 3.39 10.93 -26.43
N SER A 32 2.69 10.37 -25.45
CA SER A 32 1.91 11.12 -24.47
C SER A 32 2.78 11.41 -23.24
N ASN A 33 2.80 12.64 -22.76
CA ASN A 33 3.53 13.05 -21.54
C ASN A 33 2.84 12.56 -20.24
N SER A 34 2.01 11.53 -20.31
CA SER A 34 1.23 11.04 -19.17
C SER A 34 2.07 10.17 -18.24
N VAL A 35 2.25 10.64 -17.01
CA VAL A 35 3.07 10.01 -15.95
C VAL A 35 2.33 8.85 -15.23
N SER A 36 1.27 8.31 -15.84
CA SER A 36 0.34 7.41 -15.16
C SER A 36 0.94 6.01 -14.93
N GLY A 37 1.77 5.52 -15.87
CA GLY A 37 2.47 4.23 -15.73
C GLY A 37 3.49 4.24 -14.59
N THR A 38 4.27 5.31 -14.46
CA THR A 38 5.27 5.51 -13.39
C THR A 38 4.61 5.76 -12.03
N ALA A 39 3.48 6.48 -11.99
CA ALA A 39 2.73 6.67 -10.76
C ALA A 39 2.14 5.36 -10.20
N GLY A 40 1.60 4.50 -11.05
CA GLY A 40 1.11 3.18 -10.63
C GLY A 40 2.24 2.26 -10.14
N PHE A 41 3.43 2.35 -10.75
CA PHE A 41 4.61 1.62 -10.29
C PHE A 41 5.06 2.11 -8.90
N MET A 42 5.06 3.43 -8.68
CA MET A 42 5.41 4.01 -7.39
C MET A 42 4.39 3.64 -6.30
N LEU A 43 3.09 3.67 -6.62
CA LEU A 43 2.01 3.18 -5.74
C LEU A 43 2.24 1.69 -5.38
N ALA A 44 2.52 0.86 -6.38
CA ALA A 44 2.78 -0.57 -6.18
C ALA A 44 3.96 -0.77 -5.22
N LEU A 45 5.05 -0.03 -5.41
CA LEU A 45 6.24 -0.10 -4.58
C LEU A 45 5.96 0.30 -3.14
N CYS A 46 5.16 1.36 -2.91
CA CYS A 46 4.68 1.73 -1.58
C CYS A 46 3.80 0.63 -0.95
N MET A 47 2.89 0.02 -1.71
CA MET A 47 2.06 -1.10 -1.22
C MET A 47 2.89 -2.34 -0.88
N LEU A 48 3.94 -2.63 -1.65
CA LEU A 48 4.86 -3.74 -1.38
C LEU A 48 5.62 -3.52 -0.07
N ILE A 49 6.20 -2.33 0.12
CA ILE A 49 6.90 -1.97 1.37
C ILE A 49 5.93 -2.04 2.54
N GLY A 50 4.74 -1.44 2.41
CA GLY A 50 3.68 -1.51 3.42
C GLY A 50 3.27 -2.95 3.75
N GLY A 51 3.18 -3.82 2.75
CA GLY A 51 2.86 -5.24 2.88
C GLY A 51 3.91 -6.05 3.62
N ILE A 52 5.19 -5.86 3.30
CA ILE A 52 6.30 -6.52 4.00
C ILE A 52 6.33 -6.09 5.47
N ILE A 53 6.19 -4.79 5.73
CA ILE A 53 6.15 -4.26 7.09
C ILE A 53 4.93 -4.82 7.86
N ALA A 54 3.77 -4.98 7.23
CA ALA A 54 2.60 -5.61 7.83
C ALA A 54 2.83 -7.08 8.20
N LEU A 55 3.64 -7.82 7.43
CA LEU A 55 4.01 -9.21 7.75
C LEU A 55 4.90 -9.30 8.99
N VAL A 56 5.86 -8.38 9.11
CA VAL A 56 6.84 -8.35 10.21
C VAL A 56 6.30 -7.66 11.47
N SER A 57 5.23 -6.85 11.34
CA SER A 57 4.68 -5.96 12.38
C SER A 57 4.33 -6.63 13.72
N LYS A 58 4.17 -7.95 13.78
CA LYS A 58 3.86 -8.74 15.00
C LYS A 58 2.91 -7.96 15.94
N LEU A 59 3.24 -7.81 17.22
CA LEU A 59 2.51 -6.96 18.18
C LEU A 59 3.36 -5.74 18.55
N ASN A 60 4.02 -5.15 17.56
CA ASN A 60 4.82 -3.95 17.74
C ASN A 60 4.08 -2.74 17.14
N LYS A 61 3.77 -1.73 17.95
CA LYS A 61 2.97 -0.59 17.50
C LYS A 61 3.68 0.21 16.43
N GLY A 62 4.96 0.51 16.65
CA GLY A 62 5.76 1.32 15.72
C GLY A 62 5.75 0.73 14.31
N ILE A 63 6.05 -0.57 14.20
CA ILE A 63 6.08 -1.27 12.91
C ILE A 63 4.69 -1.29 12.24
N THR A 64 3.62 -1.44 13.00
CA THR A 64 2.25 -1.41 12.45
C THR A 64 1.88 -0.02 11.94
N ILE A 65 2.26 1.04 12.65
CA ILE A 65 2.04 2.44 12.25
C ILE A 65 2.87 2.77 10.99
N THR A 66 4.11 2.29 10.88
CA THR A 66 4.91 2.47 9.66
C THR A 66 4.21 1.87 8.44
N SER A 67 3.69 0.65 8.54
CA SER A 67 2.92 0.02 7.46
C SER A 67 1.70 0.85 7.05
N LEU A 68 0.94 1.35 8.03
CA LEU A 68 -0.20 2.25 7.81
C LEU A 68 0.19 3.48 6.99
N VAL A 69 1.28 4.15 7.38
CA VAL A 69 1.76 5.37 6.71
C VAL A 69 2.16 5.08 5.27
N PHE A 70 2.83 3.96 5.00
CA PHE A 70 3.19 3.57 3.62
C PHE A 70 1.97 3.32 2.74
N TYR A 71 0.92 2.67 3.26
CA TYR A 71 -0.33 2.49 2.51
C TYR A 71 -1.07 3.81 2.26
N ALA A 72 -1.08 4.72 3.24
CA ALA A 72 -1.67 6.04 3.08
C ALA A 72 -0.90 6.89 2.04
N LEU A 73 0.43 6.91 2.13
CA LEU A 73 1.29 7.61 1.17
C LEU A 73 1.14 7.04 -0.24
N GLY A 74 1.16 5.72 -0.38
CA GLY A 74 0.90 5.05 -1.67
C GLY A 74 -0.45 5.50 -2.24
N GLY A 75 -1.51 5.44 -1.42
CA GLY A 75 -2.85 5.87 -1.82
C GLY A 75 -2.90 7.34 -2.28
N VAL A 76 -2.22 8.25 -1.60
CA VAL A 76 -2.13 9.67 -2.00
C VAL A 76 -1.38 9.82 -3.33
N VAL A 77 -0.25 9.12 -3.51
CA VAL A 77 0.53 9.15 -4.75
C VAL A 77 -0.30 8.67 -5.95
N GLY A 78 -1.09 7.62 -5.77
CA GLY A 78 -1.97 7.10 -6.81
C GLY A 78 -3.14 8.04 -7.13
N ILE A 79 -3.74 8.72 -6.13
CA ILE A 79 -4.83 9.69 -6.35
C ILE A 79 -4.31 10.95 -7.06
N ALA A 80 -3.15 11.46 -6.64
CA ALA A 80 -2.53 12.65 -7.21
C ALA A 80 -2.20 12.50 -8.70
N ASN A 81 -2.11 11.27 -9.20
CA ASN A 81 -1.79 10.94 -10.59
C ASN A 81 -2.91 10.16 -11.29
N ILE A 82 -4.17 10.31 -10.85
CA ILE A 82 -5.35 9.82 -11.59
C ILE A 82 -5.42 10.61 -12.91
N GLY A 83 -4.73 10.10 -13.92
CA GLY A 83 -4.78 10.57 -15.30
C GLY A 83 -5.76 9.72 -16.12
N LYS A 84 -5.28 9.19 -17.25
CA LYS A 84 -6.09 8.42 -18.21
C LYS A 84 -6.55 7.04 -17.73
N PHE A 85 -5.86 6.40 -16.80
CA PHE A 85 -6.07 4.99 -16.46
C PHE A 85 -6.95 4.85 -15.21
N ALA A 86 -8.14 4.27 -15.38
CA ALA A 86 -9.09 4.03 -14.29
C ALA A 86 -8.55 3.05 -13.23
N ASP A 87 -7.57 2.23 -13.60
CA ASP A 87 -6.95 1.22 -12.76
C ASP A 87 -6.29 1.87 -11.53
N LEU A 88 -5.57 2.99 -11.72
CA LEU A 88 -4.90 3.72 -10.64
C LEU A 88 -5.87 4.14 -9.53
N LYS A 89 -7.08 4.55 -9.90
CA LYS A 89 -8.11 4.98 -8.94
C LYS A 89 -8.54 3.81 -8.05
N ILE A 90 -8.75 2.64 -8.64
CA ILE A 90 -9.15 1.42 -7.91
C ILE A 90 -8.03 1.00 -6.96
N TRP A 91 -6.78 1.00 -7.42
CA TRP A 91 -5.62 0.65 -6.61
C TRP A 91 -5.40 1.61 -5.43
N SER A 92 -5.58 2.91 -5.66
CA SER A 92 -5.51 3.91 -4.58
C SER A 92 -6.58 3.70 -3.51
N ILE A 93 -7.84 3.49 -3.91
CA ILE A 93 -8.94 3.23 -2.98
C ILE A 93 -8.64 1.98 -2.15
N LEU A 94 -8.09 0.94 -2.79
CA LEU A 94 -7.73 -0.30 -2.11
C LEU A 94 -6.57 -0.11 -1.10
N SER A 95 -5.58 0.71 -1.44
CA SER A 95 -4.50 1.09 -0.51
C SER A 95 -5.06 1.81 0.73
N PHE A 96 -6.05 2.70 0.54
CA PHE A 96 -6.75 3.34 1.66
C PHE A 96 -7.55 2.35 2.52
N ILE A 97 -8.19 1.34 1.90
CA ILE A 97 -8.89 0.28 2.64
C ILE A 97 -7.91 -0.51 3.52
N PHE A 98 -6.73 -0.87 3.00
CA PHE A 98 -5.72 -1.56 3.80
C PHE A 98 -5.19 -0.70 4.95
N ALA A 99 -5.00 0.60 4.72
CA ALA A 99 -4.67 1.54 5.78
C ALA A 99 -5.78 1.57 6.85
N ALA A 100 -7.06 1.73 6.46
CA ALA A 100 -8.18 1.76 7.40
C ALA A 100 -8.29 0.46 8.23
N LEU A 101 -8.11 -0.71 7.60
CA LEU A 101 -8.12 -2.00 8.28
C LEU A 101 -6.98 -2.13 9.31
N LEU A 102 -5.77 -1.66 8.97
CA LEU A 102 -4.64 -1.64 9.92
C LEU A 102 -4.88 -0.66 11.07
N LEU A 103 -5.50 0.49 10.80
CA LEU A 103 -5.88 1.46 11.82
C LEU A 103 -6.89 0.85 12.81
N LEU A 104 -7.93 0.19 12.30
CA LEU A 104 -8.93 -0.48 13.12
C LEU A 104 -8.33 -1.62 13.96
N ASP A 105 -7.40 -2.40 13.39
CA ASP A 105 -6.67 -3.43 14.14
C ASP A 105 -5.83 -2.81 15.27
N LEU A 106 -5.18 -1.67 15.03
CA LEU A 106 -4.41 -0.93 16.03
C LEU A 106 -5.31 -0.43 17.17
N ILE A 107 -6.47 0.16 16.85
CA ILE A 107 -7.42 0.70 17.83
C ILE A 107 -8.03 -0.44 18.66
N LYS A 108 -8.53 -1.49 18.01
CA LYS A 108 -9.16 -2.64 18.71
C LYS A 108 -8.16 -3.41 19.57
N ASN A 109 -6.91 -3.55 19.13
CA ASN A 109 -5.89 -4.31 19.87
C ASN A 109 -4.98 -3.44 20.76
N LYS A 110 -5.28 -2.14 20.94
CA LYS A 110 -4.43 -1.17 21.67
C LYS A 110 -3.93 -1.71 23.02
N ALA A 111 -4.80 -2.38 23.79
CA ALA A 111 -4.46 -2.99 25.08
C ALA A 111 -3.40 -4.11 24.98
N LYS A 112 -3.45 -4.96 23.95
CA LYS A 112 -2.46 -6.02 23.70
C LYS A 112 -1.11 -5.45 23.30
N TYR A 113 -1.10 -4.36 22.55
CA TYR A 113 0.13 -3.68 22.18
C TYR A 113 0.81 -2.98 23.37
N ASN A 114 0.04 -2.28 24.22
CA ASN A 114 0.58 -1.64 25.44
C ASN A 114 1.24 -2.68 26.36
N ASN A 115 0.58 -3.82 26.60
CA ASN A 115 1.10 -4.87 27.47
C ASN A 115 2.44 -5.46 26.99
N LYS A 116 2.63 -5.55 25.67
CA LYS A 116 3.85 -6.13 25.10
C LYS A 116 5.02 -5.15 25.13
N GLU A 117 4.76 -3.85 24.97
CA GLU A 117 5.78 -2.81 25.16
C GLU A 117 6.25 -2.74 26.61
N VAL A 118 5.33 -2.91 27.58
CA VAL A 118 5.69 -2.96 29.00
C VAL A 118 6.53 -4.19 29.34
N LYS A 119 6.25 -5.37 28.74
CA LYS A 119 7.05 -6.58 28.95
C LYS A 119 8.40 -6.60 28.21
N ALA A 120 8.62 -5.69 27.28
CA ALA A 120 9.84 -5.61 26.49
C ALA A 120 10.86 -4.60 27.05
N LYS A 121 10.51 -3.89 28.13
CA LYS A 121 11.34 -2.91 28.83
C LYS A 121 11.76 -3.48 30.18
#